data_AF-A0A2V6J7B0-F1
#
_entry.id   AF-A0A2V6J7B0-F1
#
_cell.length_a   1.000
_cell.length_b   1.000
_cell.length_c   1.000
_cell.angle_alpha   90.00
_cell.angle_beta   90.00
_cell.angle_gamma   90.00
#
_symmetry.space_group_name_H-M   'P 1'
#
loop_
_entity.id
_entity.type
_entity.pdbx_description
1 polymer ?
#
loop_
_entity_poly.entity_id
_entity_poly.type
_entity_poly.pdbx_seq_one_letter_code
_entity_poly.pdbx_strand_id
1 'polypeptide(L)' 'MTAEEELLKLEKELAEAIVKNNLEDIGRLVTDDWIIIDPDGEIVDRARFFEVIKSGALTHGMMESEDFRVRV' A
#
# COMPACT_ATOMS: atom_id res chain seq x y z
N MET A 1 -22.44 -0.11 4.68
CA MET A 1 -21.13 -0.61 4.28
C MET A 1 -20.89 -1.92 5.00
N THR A 2 -20.58 -2.97 4.26
CA THR A 2 -20.09 -4.24 4.83
C THR A 2 -18.59 -4.12 5.10
N ALA A 3 -18.04 -5.01 5.94
CA ALA A 3 -16.59 -5.08 6.17
C ALA A 3 -15.80 -5.32 4.86
N GLU A 4 -16.40 -6.07 3.93
CA GLU A 4 -15.84 -6.31 2.59
C GLU A 4 -15.78 -5.02 1.77
N GLU A 5 -16.87 -4.25 1.73
CA GLU A 5 -16.89 -2.96 1.02
C GLU A 5 -15.89 -1.96 1.61
N GLU A 6 -15.70 -1.97 2.93
CA GLU A 6 -14.69 -1.14 3.62
C GLU A 6 -13.27 -1.52 3.23
N LEU A 7 -12.94 -2.81 3.22
CA LEU A 7 -11.61 -3.29 2.86
C LEU A 7 -11.28 -3.06 1.39
N LEU A 8 -12.22 -3.34 0.47
CA LEU A 8 -12.04 -3.06 -0.96
C LEU A 8 -11.86 -1.57 -1.24
N LYS A 9 -12.49 -0.69 -0.44
CA LYS A 9 -12.29 0.75 -0.55
C LYS A 9 -10.90 1.15 -0.08
N LEU A 10 -10.45 0.67 1.08
CA LEU A 10 -9.12 0.97 1.63
C LEU A 10 -8.00 0.50 0.69
N GLU A 11 -8.15 -0.68 0.07
CA GLU A 11 -7.20 -1.19 -0.90
C GLU A 11 -7.07 -0.28 -2.12
N LYS A 12 -8.21 0.15 -2.69
CA LYS A 12 -8.22 1.07 -3.85
C LYS A 12 -7.55 2.40 -3.50
N GLU A 13 -7.84 2.95 -2.32
CA GLU A 13 -7.22 4.18 -1.84
C GLU A 13 -5.69 4.02 -1.68
N LEU A 14 -5.24 2.88 -1.16
CA LEU A 14 -3.81 2.58 -1.01
C LEU A 14 -3.11 2.46 -2.37
N ALA A 15 -3.71 1.72 -3.32
CA ALA A 15 -3.18 1.56 -4.67
C ALA A 15 -3.06 2.92 -5.38
N GLU A 16 -4.09 3.77 -5.28
CA GLU A 16 -4.05 5.11 -5.82
C GLU A 16 -2.96 5.99 -5.19
N ALA A 17 -2.79 5.92 -3.87
CA ALA A 17 -1.77 6.68 -3.16
C ALA A 17 -0.35 6.27 -3.58
N ILE A 18 -0.12 4.96 -3.76
CA ILE A 18 1.15 4.41 -4.25
C ILE A 18 1.44 4.85 -5.69
N VAL A 19 0.45 4.78 -6.60
CA VAL A 19 0.61 5.24 -8.00
C VAL A 19 0.90 6.74 -8.06
N LYS A 20 0.25 7.55 -7.22
CA LYS A 20 0.50 8.99 -7.12
C LYS A 20 1.81 9.34 -6.40
N ASN A 21 2.51 8.34 -5.85
CA ASN A 21 3.70 8.51 -5.03
C ASN A 21 3.47 9.48 -3.85
N ASN A 22 2.24 9.49 -3.30
CA ASN A 22 1.84 10.42 -2.24
C ASN A 22 2.11 9.82 -0.86
N LEU A 23 3.27 10.15 -0.30
CA LEU A 23 3.73 9.68 1.00
C LEU A 23 2.73 9.93 2.15
N GLU A 24 2.04 11.07 2.13
CA GLU A 24 1.11 11.46 3.19
C GLU A 24 -0.15 10.58 3.17
N ASP A 25 -0.69 10.32 1.97
CA ASP A 25 -1.86 9.46 1.81
C ASP A 25 -1.52 8.00 2.17
N ILE A 26 -0.36 7.50 1.71
CA ILE A 26 0.12 6.16 2.09
C ILE A 26 0.25 6.06 3.61
N GLY A 27 0.87 7.05 4.26
CA GLY A 27 1.10 7.06 5.70
C GLY A 27 -0.13 7.15 6.58
N ARG A 28 -1.30 7.52 6.03
CA ARG A 28 -2.58 7.48 6.74
C ARG A 28 -3.24 6.10 6.68
N LEU A 29 -2.90 5.31 5.66
CA LEU A 29 -3.52 4.01 5.37
C LEU A 29 -2.74 2.83 5.96
N VAL A 30 -1.45 3.02 6.27
CA VAL A 30 -0.58 1.98 6.84
C VAL A 30 -0.12 2.33 8.26
N THR A 31 0.08 1.32 9.09
CA THR A 31 0.59 1.44 10.45
C THR A 31 2.12 1.59 10.48
N ASP A 32 2.68 2.02 11.61
CA ASP A 32 4.14 2.16 11.77
C ASP A 32 4.90 0.82 11.69
N ASP A 33 4.23 -0.30 12.01
CA ASP A 33 4.75 -1.66 11.94
C ASP A 33 4.46 -2.37 10.62
N TRP A 34 3.91 -1.66 9.63
CA TRP A 34 3.65 -2.21 8.31
C TRP A 34 4.95 -2.60 7.59
N ILE A 35 4.92 -3.78 6.97
CA ILE A 35 6.03 -4.34 6.21
C ILE A 35 5.55 -4.84 4.85
N ILE A 36 6.45 -4.80 3.88
CA ILE A 36 6.32 -5.49 2.60
C ILE A 36 7.35 -6.63 2.61
N ILE A 37 6.94 -7.81 2.12
CA ILE A 37 7.87 -8.88 1.78
C ILE A 37 8.07 -8.82 0.28
N ASP A 38 9.31 -8.60 -0.16
CA ASP A 38 9.63 -8.57 -1.58
C ASP A 38 9.75 -9.98 -2.18
N PRO A 39 9.92 -10.13 -3.51
CA PRO A 39 10.02 -11.44 -4.15
C PRO A 39 11.20 -12.31 -3.68
N ASP A 40 12.26 -11.71 -3.14
CA ASP A 40 13.43 -12.41 -2.60
C ASP A 40 13.22 -12.81 -1.12
N GLY A 41 12.09 -12.40 -0.53
CA GLY A 41 11.76 -12.64 0.87
C GLY A 41 12.37 -11.61 1.82
N GLU A 42 12.94 -10.51 1.31
CA GLU A 42 13.42 -9.43 2.16
C GLU A 42 12.27 -8.66 2.77
N ILE A 43 12.47 -8.24 4.02
CA ILE A 43 11.56 -7.32 4.70
C ILE A 43 11.92 -5.90 4.28
N VAL A 44 10.93 -5.20 3.74
CA VAL A 44 10.95 -3.75 3.52
C VAL A 44 10.00 -3.14 4.54
N ASP A 45 10.56 -2.55 5.59
CA ASP A 45 9.75 -1.82 6.57
C ASP A 45 9.22 -0.49 5.99
N ARG A 46 8.25 0.10 6.70
CA ARG A 46 7.64 1.36 6.32
C ARG A 46 8.66 2.49 6.10
N ALA A 47 9.69 2.59 6.94
CA ALA A 47 10.66 3.68 6.83
C ALA A 47 11.48 3.55 5.53
N ARG A 48 11.97 2.35 5.23
CA ARG A 48 12.69 2.04 3.99
C ARG A 48 11.81 2.29 2.77
N PHE A 49 10.54 1.86 2.80
CA PHE A 49 9.61 2.14 1.71
C PHE A 49 9.40 3.65 1.50
N PHE A 50 9.25 4.40 2.58
CA PHE A 50 8.98 5.84 2.55
C PHE A 50 10.17 6.63 1.98
N GLU A 51 11.40 6.21 2.26
CA GLU A 51 12.59 6.78 1.65
C GLU A 51 12.61 6.58 0.13
N VAL A 52 12.24 5.38 -0.34
CA VAL A 52 12.17 5.08 -1.78
C VAL A 52 11.12 5.96 -2.48
N ILE A 53 9.91 6.06 -1.93
CA ILE A 53 8.83 6.93 -2.42
C ILE A 53 9.32 8.39 -2.47
N LYS A 54 9.89 8.90 -1.38
CA LYS A 54 10.39 10.28 -1.28
C LYS A 54 11.53 10.59 -2.26
N SER A 55 12.40 9.61 -2.50
CA SER A 55 13.50 9.74 -3.46
C SER A 55 13.03 9.73 -4.92
N GLY A 56 11.84 9.19 -5.19
CA GLY A 56 11.36 8.93 -6.55
C GLY A 56 12.11 7.82 -7.29
N ALA A 57 12.94 7.04 -6.59
CA ALA A 57 13.69 5.92 -7.17
C ALA A 57 12.78 4.79 -7.66
N LEU A 58 11.55 4.73 -7.12
CA LEU A 58 10.49 3.85 -7.58
C LEU A 58 9.23 4.67 -7.81
N THR A 59 8.65 4.52 -9.00
CA THR A 59 7.31 5.01 -9.30
C THR A 59 6.50 3.89 -9.93
N HIS A 60 5.22 3.81 -9.57
CA HIS A 60 4.31 2.82 -10.13
C HIS A 60 3.49 3.49 -11.22
N GLY A 61 3.50 2.92 -12.44
CA GLY A 61 2.57 3.33 -13.49
C GLY A 61 1.15 2.80 -13.27
N MET A 62 1.04 1.69 -12.53
CA MET A 62 -0.20 0.99 -12.23
C MET A 62 -0.01 0.08 -11.02
N MET A 63 -1.07 -0.14 -10.25
CA MET A 63 -1.13 -1.13 -9.18
C MET A 63 -2.53 -1.76 -9.20
N GLU A 64 -2.60 -3.05 -9.47
CA GLU A 64 -3.85 -3.82 -9.52
C GLU A 64 -3.79 -4.98 -8.53
N SER A 65 -4.94 -5.25 -7.92
CA SER A 65 -5.16 -6.39 -7.05
C SER A 65 -6.47 -7.08 -7.44
N GLU A 66 -6.59 -8.37 -7.12
CA GLU A 66 -7.88 -9.06 -7.17
C GLU A 66 -8.74 -8.69 -5.97
N ASP A 67 -10.06 -8.60 -6.16
CA ASP A 67 -11.00 -8.30 -5.08
C ASP A 67 -10.91 -9.38 -3.97
N PHE A 68 -10.69 -8.92 -2.73
CA PHE A 68 -10.71 -9.80 -1.57
C PHE A 68 -12.11 -10.37 -1.28
N ARG A 69 -12.14 -11.57 -0.73
CA ARG A 69 -13.36 -12.16 -0.12
C ARG A 69 -13.23 -12.15 1.39
N VAL A 70 -14.22 -11.60 2.07
CA VAL A 70 -14.20 -11.44 3.53
C VAL A 70 -15.24 -12.34 4.18
N ARG A 71 -14.84 -13.02 5.27
CA ARG A 71 -15.75 -13.79 6.12
C ARG A 71 -15.69 -13.25 7.55
N VAL A 72 -16.84 -12.87 8.09
CA VAL A 72 -17.02 -12.35 9.46
C VAL A 72 -17.71 -13.41 10.31
#